data_AF-A0A6G6K9J6-F1
#
_entry.id   AF-A0A6G6K9J6-F1
#
_cell.length_a   1.000
_cell.length_b   1.000
_cell.length_c   1.000
_cell.angle_alpha   90.00
_cell.angle_beta   90.00
_cell.angle_gamma   90.00
#
_symmetry.space_group_name_H-M   'P 1'
#
loop_
_entity.id
_entity.type
_entity.pdbx_description
1 polymer ?
#
loop_
_entity_poly.entity_id
_entity_poly.type
_entity_poly.pdbx_seq_one_letter_code
_entity_poly.pdbx_strand_id
1 'polypeptide(L)'
;MSIRLARFEMPNRLVKNDATATETFAQFVAEPFDRGYGHTIGNSLRRVLLSSLEGASITSVRIKGAEHEFQTLPGVVEDVTQIVLNLKKVKFQHFENKESRTLFLNADKEGLVTAGDIKDDQHYQVINKDQVICTLDRKGKLEIEIEVKVGRGFATNEDNKRPDMSIGVIPIDSIFSPVTRVKYAVEATRVGQNTDYDKLILDIWTDGRIAPQDALLQASAILRRHLDVFVNYDDSQVEFDAAPEAQSEENLELRKLLNMSVNEIELSVRAANCLNNANITTVGQLAQKTEAEMLRYRNFGKKSLTEIREKLGELGLTLGMKLDPSLLEPLPGGISMIRQGGFRREDDEDADADSFSRLISANLGGDDDEDEE
;
A
#
# COMPACT_ATOMS: atom_id res chain seq x y z
N MET A 1 11.39 -11.16 32.23
CA MET A 1 11.85 -9.76 32.16
C MET A 1 11.61 -9.36 30.73
N SER A 2 10.65 -8.46 30.46
CA SER A 2 10.32 -8.10 29.08
C SER A 2 11.53 -7.43 28.41
N ILE A 3 11.87 -7.91 27.22
CA ILE A 3 12.90 -7.33 26.37
C ILE A 3 12.23 -6.16 25.65
N ARG A 4 12.71 -4.94 25.93
CA ARG A 4 12.30 -3.75 25.17
C ARG A 4 13.15 -3.65 23.93
N LEU A 5 12.51 -3.67 22.76
CA LEU A 5 13.17 -3.49 21.48
C LEU A 5 13.22 -2.01 21.11
N ALA A 6 14.30 -1.61 20.43
CA ALA A 6 14.40 -0.28 19.83
C ALA A 6 13.24 -0.05 18.86
N ARG A 7 12.78 1.21 18.77
CA ARG A 7 11.68 1.63 17.91
C ARG A 7 12.00 1.32 16.45
N PHE A 8 11.08 0.62 15.80
CA PHE A 8 11.06 0.48 14.35
C PHE A 8 10.12 1.53 13.74
N GLU A 9 10.51 2.13 12.62
CA GLU A 9 9.57 2.92 11.82
C GLU A 9 8.69 1.95 11.01
N MET A 10 7.39 1.99 11.29
CA MET A 10 6.39 1.19 10.61
C MET A 10 5.78 1.98 9.46
N PRO A 11 5.45 1.34 8.34
CA PRO A 11 4.77 2.01 7.24
C PRO A 11 3.36 2.38 7.66
N ASN A 12 3.02 3.66 7.58
CA ASN A 12 1.72 4.17 8.02
C ASN A 12 0.67 4.17 6.89
N ARG A 13 1.08 3.96 5.64
CA ARG A 13 0.18 4.02 4.49
C ARG A 13 0.61 3.07 3.37
N LEU A 14 -0.38 2.41 2.77
CA LEU A 14 -0.27 1.73 1.49
C LEU A 14 -0.96 2.60 0.43
N VAL A 15 -0.21 3.08 -0.55
CA VAL A 15 -0.72 3.89 -1.66
C VAL A 15 -0.80 3.04 -2.91
N LYS A 16 -1.99 2.95 -3.52
CA LYS A 16 -2.18 2.37 -4.84
C LYS A 16 -1.94 3.45 -5.90
N ASN A 17 -1.15 3.14 -6.93
CA ASN A 17 -0.97 4.04 -8.06
C ASN A 17 -2.14 3.88 -9.04
N ASP A 18 -3.17 4.70 -8.88
CA ASP A 18 -4.39 4.62 -9.71
C ASP A 18 -4.14 5.04 -11.17
N ALA A 19 -3.07 5.80 -11.45
CA ALA A 19 -2.75 6.24 -12.81
C ALA A 19 -2.31 5.09 -13.73
N THR A 20 -1.73 4.03 -13.18
CA THR A 20 -1.27 2.85 -13.92
C THR A 20 -2.12 1.61 -13.67
N ALA A 21 -3.11 1.69 -12.78
CA ALA A 21 -3.92 0.55 -12.39
C ALA A 21 -4.90 0.14 -13.49
N THR A 22 -4.96 -1.17 -13.74
CA THR A 22 -5.97 -1.83 -14.57
C THR A 22 -6.67 -2.92 -13.74
N GLU A 23 -7.63 -3.62 -14.32
CA GLU A 23 -8.29 -4.76 -13.64
C GLU A 23 -7.33 -5.91 -13.32
N THR A 24 -6.26 -6.05 -14.11
CA THR A 24 -5.29 -7.16 -14.02
C THR A 24 -3.91 -6.71 -13.54
N PHE A 25 -3.69 -5.41 -13.33
CA PHE A 25 -2.41 -4.88 -12.88
C PHE A 25 -2.59 -3.73 -11.88
N ALA A 26 -1.82 -3.74 -10.80
CA ALA A 26 -1.70 -2.57 -9.93
C ALA A 26 -0.30 -2.47 -9.33
N GLN A 27 0.13 -1.22 -9.13
CA GLN A 27 1.34 -0.89 -8.39
C GLN A 27 0.95 -0.34 -7.01
N PHE A 28 1.62 -0.87 -5.98
CA PHE A 28 1.45 -0.46 -4.59
C PHE A 28 2.76 0.07 -4.05
N VAL A 29 2.68 1.14 -3.26
CA VAL A 29 3.83 1.77 -2.60
C VAL A 29 3.56 1.79 -1.10
N ALA A 30 4.51 1.29 -0.32
CA ALA A 30 4.49 1.33 1.14
C ALA A 30 5.80 1.93 1.67
N GLU A 31 5.66 2.94 2.52
CA GLU A 31 6.76 3.65 3.17
C GLU A 31 6.26 4.32 4.47
N PRO A 32 7.16 4.62 5.42
CA PRO A 32 8.57 4.23 5.47
C PRO A 32 8.77 2.84 6.10
N PHE A 33 9.78 2.10 5.63
CA PHE A 33 10.30 0.91 6.29
C PHE A 33 11.70 1.18 6.83
N ASP A 34 12.07 0.53 7.94
CA ASP A 34 13.48 0.46 8.32
C ASP A 34 14.33 -0.25 7.27
N ARG A 35 15.61 0.14 7.23
CA ARG A 35 16.57 -0.39 6.27
C ARG A 35 16.60 -1.92 6.27
N GLY A 36 16.39 -2.53 5.10
CA GLY A 36 16.37 -3.97 4.89
C GLY A 36 14.99 -4.62 5.05
N TYR A 37 14.03 -3.95 5.72
CA TYR A 37 12.66 -4.47 5.80
C TYR A 37 11.94 -4.39 4.46
N GLY A 38 12.27 -3.42 3.60
CA GLY A 38 11.70 -3.35 2.25
C GLY A 38 11.95 -4.64 1.46
N HIS A 39 13.19 -5.17 1.51
CA HIS A 39 13.53 -6.44 0.87
C HIS A 39 12.86 -7.64 1.54
N THR A 40 12.82 -7.65 2.88
CA THR A 40 12.24 -8.76 3.65
C THR A 40 10.75 -8.92 3.37
N ILE A 41 10.01 -7.81 3.44
CA ILE A 41 8.57 -7.79 3.19
C ILE A 41 8.28 -8.00 1.71
N GLY A 42 9.01 -7.31 0.81
CA GLY A 42 8.82 -7.44 -0.63
C GLY A 42 9.03 -8.86 -1.15
N ASN A 43 10.12 -9.52 -0.73
CA ASN A 43 10.39 -10.90 -1.11
C ASN A 43 9.37 -11.89 -0.51
N SER A 44 8.98 -11.69 0.75
CA SER A 44 7.99 -12.55 1.42
C SER A 44 6.63 -12.47 0.74
N LEU A 45 6.13 -11.26 0.48
CA LEU A 45 4.87 -11.05 -0.23
C LEU A 45 4.93 -11.62 -1.64
N ARG A 46 6.03 -11.40 -2.38
CA ARG A 46 6.23 -11.99 -3.72
C ARG A 46 6.10 -13.52 -3.71
N ARG A 47 6.67 -14.19 -2.72
CA ARG A 47 6.56 -15.66 -2.61
C ARG A 47 5.12 -16.09 -2.37
N VAL A 48 4.45 -15.48 -1.38
CA VAL A 48 3.07 -15.84 -1.02
C VAL A 48 2.10 -15.57 -2.16
N LEU A 49 2.24 -14.43 -2.84
CA LEU A 49 1.41 -14.06 -3.99
C LEU A 49 1.50 -15.09 -5.13
N LEU A 50 2.70 -15.61 -5.41
CA LEU A 50 2.91 -16.58 -6.50
C LEU A 50 2.49 -18.01 -6.13
N SER A 51 2.55 -18.41 -4.85
CA SER A 51 2.36 -19.82 -4.46
C SER A 51 1.06 -20.12 -3.73
N SER A 52 0.59 -19.21 -2.87
CA SER A 52 -0.33 -19.58 -1.77
C SER A 52 -1.77 -19.14 -1.99
N LEU A 53 -2.03 -18.32 -3.00
CA LEU A 53 -3.39 -17.91 -3.34
C LEU A 53 -4.15 -19.07 -3.97
N GLU A 54 -5.44 -19.13 -3.62
CA GLU A 54 -6.36 -20.14 -4.14
C GLU A 54 -6.88 -19.71 -5.51
N GLY A 55 -7.05 -20.69 -6.39
CA GLY A 55 -7.72 -20.49 -7.66
C GLY A 55 -8.26 -21.79 -8.23
N ALA A 56 -9.17 -21.67 -9.18
CA ALA A 56 -9.79 -22.80 -9.86
C ALA A 56 -9.08 -23.10 -11.18
N SER A 57 -8.84 -24.39 -11.43
CA SER A 57 -8.24 -24.90 -12.66
C SER A 57 -8.81 -26.27 -13.01
N ILE A 58 -8.72 -26.63 -14.28
CA ILE A 58 -9.05 -27.97 -14.77
C ILE A 58 -8.01 -28.97 -14.25
N THR A 59 -8.46 -30.08 -13.69
CA THR A 59 -7.60 -31.18 -13.18
C THR A 59 -7.64 -32.42 -14.05
N SER A 60 -8.79 -32.72 -14.64
CA SER A 60 -8.96 -33.87 -15.52
C SER A 60 -9.96 -33.57 -16.63
N VAL A 61 -9.80 -34.24 -17.77
CA VAL A 61 -10.69 -34.10 -18.92
C VAL A 61 -11.06 -35.49 -19.45
N ARG A 62 -12.30 -35.67 -19.87
CA ARG A 62 -12.76 -36.86 -20.59
C ARG A 62 -13.33 -36.39 -21.91
N ILE A 63 -12.70 -36.79 -23.01
CA ILE A 63 -13.12 -36.40 -24.35
C ILE A 63 -13.73 -37.60 -25.04
N LYS A 64 -14.96 -37.48 -25.52
CA LYS A 64 -15.63 -38.59 -26.19
C LYS A 64 -14.91 -38.95 -27.49
N GLY A 65 -14.51 -40.21 -27.60
CA GLY A 65 -13.76 -40.71 -28.75
C GLY A 65 -12.23 -40.61 -28.60
N ALA A 66 -11.72 -40.10 -27.47
CA ALA A 66 -10.31 -40.18 -27.12
C ALA A 66 -10.10 -40.97 -25.82
N GLU A 67 -9.31 -42.04 -25.87
CA GLU A 67 -8.96 -42.84 -24.69
C GLU A 67 -7.71 -42.33 -23.96
N HIS A 68 -6.84 -41.60 -24.68
CA HIS A 68 -5.60 -41.04 -24.19
C HIS A 68 -5.22 -39.74 -24.94
N GLU A 69 -4.26 -38.99 -24.41
CA GLU A 69 -3.87 -37.65 -24.87
C GLU A 69 -3.18 -37.60 -26.24
N PHE A 70 -2.64 -38.73 -26.70
CA PHE A 70 -1.93 -38.86 -27.98
C PHE A 70 -2.82 -39.26 -29.18
N GLN A 71 -4.15 -39.23 -29.02
CA GLN A 71 -5.07 -39.56 -30.12
C GLN A 71 -5.44 -38.33 -30.96
N THR A 72 -5.92 -38.59 -32.16
CA THR A 72 -6.57 -37.59 -33.02
C THR A 72 -8.07 -37.87 -33.05
N LEU A 73 -8.88 -36.82 -33.16
CA LEU A 73 -10.33 -36.92 -33.21
C LEU A 73 -10.83 -36.67 -34.64
N PRO A 74 -11.63 -37.58 -35.23
CA PRO A 74 -12.20 -37.36 -36.55
C PRO A 74 -13.05 -36.08 -36.60
N GLY A 75 -12.74 -35.16 -37.53
CA GLY A 75 -13.49 -33.92 -37.72
C GLY A 75 -13.05 -32.75 -36.83
N VAL A 76 -12.02 -32.93 -36.00
CA VAL A 76 -11.34 -31.85 -35.27
C VAL A 76 -10.00 -31.57 -35.95
N VAL A 77 -9.64 -30.30 -36.13
CA VAL A 77 -8.40 -29.89 -36.78
C VAL A 77 -7.19 -30.16 -35.87
N GLU A 78 -7.34 -29.91 -34.58
CA GLU A 78 -6.31 -30.09 -33.56
C GLU A 78 -6.30 -31.53 -32.99
N ASP A 79 -5.12 -31.99 -32.56
CA ASP A 79 -4.99 -33.23 -31.82
C ASP A 79 -5.42 -33.07 -30.34
N VAL A 80 -5.59 -34.20 -29.63
CA VAL A 80 -6.03 -34.17 -28.24
C VAL A 80 -5.01 -33.46 -27.33
N THR A 81 -3.73 -33.55 -27.63
CA THR A 81 -2.67 -32.87 -26.87
C THR A 81 -2.82 -31.35 -26.95
N GLN A 82 -3.08 -30.82 -28.14
CA GLN A 82 -3.30 -29.39 -28.37
C GLN A 82 -4.60 -28.91 -27.72
N ILE A 83 -5.67 -29.73 -27.75
CA ILE A 83 -6.91 -29.45 -27.02
C ILE A 83 -6.60 -29.35 -25.51
N VAL A 84 -5.86 -30.30 -24.94
CA VAL A 84 -5.46 -30.27 -23.53
C VAL A 84 -4.63 -29.01 -23.21
N LEU A 85 -3.67 -28.63 -24.06
CA LEU A 85 -2.88 -27.41 -23.88
C LEU A 85 -3.73 -26.13 -23.94
N ASN A 86 -4.78 -26.12 -24.76
CA ASN A 86 -5.69 -24.99 -24.84
C ASN A 86 -6.65 -24.95 -23.65
N LEU A 87 -7.12 -26.10 -23.17
CA LEU A 87 -7.93 -26.21 -21.96
C LEU A 87 -7.17 -25.71 -20.72
N LYS A 88 -5.86 -25.97 -20.61
CA LYS A 88 -5.00 -25.41 -19.55
C LYS A 88 -4.99 -23.88 -19.49
N LYS A 89 -5.32 -23.18 -20.58
CA LYS A 89 -5.38 -21.71 -20.64
C LYS A 89 -6.74 -21.16 -20.19
N VAL A 90 -7.75 -21.99 -19.99
CA VAL A 90 -9.08 -21.57 -19.54
C VAL A 90 -9.02 -21.20 -18.06
N LYS A 91 -9.55 -20.03 -17.74
CA LYS A 91 -9.52 -19.43 -16.40
C LYS A 91 -10.92 -19.48 -15.80
N PHE A 92 -11.02 -20.07 -14.62
CA PHE A 92 -12.26 -20.17 -13.86
C PHE A 92 -12.20 -19.27 -12.63
N GLN A 93 -13.24 -18.47 -12.44
CA GLN A 93 -13.53 -17.86 -11.14
C GLN A 93 -14.40 -18.83 -10.34
N HIS A 94 -14.07 -19.00 -9.06
CA HIS A 94 -14.86 -19.79 -8.13
C HIS A 94 -15.63 -18.89 -7.17
N PHE A 95 -16.78 -19.35 -6.69
CA PHE A 95 -17.53 -18.71 -5.61
C PHE A 95 -17.37 -19.50 -4.30
N GLU A 96 -18.28 -19.33 -3.33
CA GLU A 96 -18.09 -19.79 -1.94
C GLU A 96 -17.82 -21.30 -1.77
N ASN A 97 -18.34 -22.15 -2.67
CA ASN A 97 -18.14 -23.59 -2.58
C ASN A 97 -16.87 -24.03 -3.32
N LYS A 98 -15.96 -24.73 -2.61
CA LYS A 98 -14.66 -25.19 -3.12
C LYS A 98 -14.67 -26.66 -3.57
N GLU A 99 -15.84 -27.26 -3.69
CA GLU A 99 -15.98 -28.66 -4.13
C GLU A 99 -15.56 -28.85 -5.59
N SER A 100 -14.97 -30.02 -5.89
CA SER A 100 -14.70 -30.43 -7.27
C SER A 100 -16.01 -30.59 -8.04
N ARG A 101 -16.09 -30.06 -9.26
CA ARG A 101 -17.28 -30.15 -10.12
C ARG A 101 -16.91 -30.52 -11.54
N THR A 102 -17.77 -31.29 -12.16
CA THR A 102 -17.66 -31.65 -13.59
C THR A 102 -18.52 -30.70 -14.42
N LEU A 103 -17.87 -29.97 -15.32
CA LEU A 103 -18.49 -29.11 -16.32
C LEU A 103 -18.52 -29.83 -17.67
N PHE A 104 -19.43 -29.40 -18.55
CA PHE A 104 -19.61 -30.01 -19.86
C PHE A 104 -19.46 -28.97 -20.97
N LEU A 105 -18.62 -29.28 -21.95
CA LEU A 105 -18.56 -28.60 -23.22
C LEU A 105 -19.23 -29.49 -24.27
N ASN A 106 -20.28 -28.96 -24.90
CA ASN A 106 -20.97 -29.63 -26.00
C ASN A 106 -21.01 -28.68 -27.19
N ALA A 107 -20.31 -29.03 -28.26
CA ALA A 107 -20.33 -28.27 -29.51
C ALA A 107 -20.86 -29.15 -30.66
N ASP A 108 -21.84 -28.62 -31.37
CA ASP A 108 -22.39 -29.19 -32.61
C ASP A 108 -22.50 -28.07 -33.64
N LYS A 109 -21.33 -27.64 -34.13
CA LYS A 109 -21.18 -26.55 -35.08
C LYS A 109 -19.92 -26.77 -35.93
N GLU A 110 -19.90 -26.13 -37.08
CA GLU A 110 -18.71 -26.01 -37.91
C GLU A 110 -17.97 -24.73 -37.49
N GLY A 111 -16.64 -24.79 -37.36
CA GLY A 111 -15.80 -23.65 -36.97
C GLY A 111 -15.27 -23.70 -35.53
N LEU A 112 -14.96 -22.52 -34.99
CA LEU A 112 -14.24 -22.36 -33.71
C LEU A 112 -15.10 -22.75 -32.49
N VAL A 113 -14.53 -23.59 -31.64
CA VAL A 113 -15.04 -23.93 -30.31
C VAL A 113 -14.21 -23.17 -29.28
N THR A 114 -14.89 -22.42 -28.43
CA THR A 114 -14.28 -21.52 -27.45
C THR A 114 -14.66 -21.90 -26.03
N ALA A 115 -13.96 -21.36 -25.04
CA ALA A 115 -14.29 -21.57 -23.63
C ALA A 115 -15.68 -21.02 -23.26
N GLY A 116 -16.23 -20.08 -24.04
CA GLY A 116 -17.61 -19.63 -23.90
C GLY A 116 -18.66 -20.70 -24.21
N ASP A 117 -18.30 -21.79 -24.90
CA ASP A 117 -19.19 -22.93 -25.16
C ASP A 117 -19.24 -23.92 -23.97
N ILE A 118 -18.45 -23.71 -22.92
CA ILE A 118 -18.52 -24.47 -21.66
C ILE A 118 -19.79 -24.04 -20.92
N LYS A 119 -20.57 -25.01 -20.46
CA LYS A 119 -21.74 -24.73 -19.62
C LYS A 119 -21.26 -24.25 -18.24
N ASP A 120 -21.42 -22.95 -18.00
CA ASP A 120 -21.18 -22.32 -16.71
C ASP A 120 -22.03 -23.02 -15.62
N ASP A 121 -21.48 -23.13 -14.41
CA ASP A 121 -22.19 -23.61 -13.22
C ASP A 121 -22.39 -22.43 -12.24
N GLN A 122 -23.23 -22.60 -11.22
CA GLN A 122 -23.40 -21.58 -10.17
C GLN A 122 -22.11 -21.35 -9.36
N HIS A 123 -21.20 -22.32 -9.32
CA HIS A 123 -19.98 -22.27 -8.52
C HIS A 123 -18.73 -21.86 -9.32
N TYR A 124 -18.73 -22.12 -10.62
CA TYR A 124 -17.60 -21.90 -11.50
C TYR A 124 -18.03 -21.14 -12.75
N GLN A 125 -17.38 -20.00 -12.98
CA GLN A 125 -17.63 -19.15 -14.13
C GLN A 125 -16.37 -19.02 -14.98
N VAL A 126 -16.51 -19.20 -16.30
CA VAL A 126 -15.42 -18.96 -17.25
C VAL A 126 -15.20 -17.47 -17.43
N ILE A 127 -13.96 -17.01 -17.21
CA ILE A 127 -13.57 -15.59 -17.34
C ILE A 127 -13.17 -15.26 -18.78
N ASN A 128 -12.26 -16.04 -19.37
CA ASN A 128 -11.77 -15.84 -20.74
C ASN A 128 -12.59 -16.65 -21.76
N LYS A 129 -13.83 -16.21 -22.00
CA LYS A 129 -14.79 -16.90 -22.90
C LYS A 129 -14.32 -16.98 -24.36
N ASP A 130 -13.42 -16.10 -24.76
CA ASP A 130 -12.79 -16.01 -26.09
C ASP A 130 -11.68 -17.04 -26.31
N GLN A 131 -11.21 -17.74 -25.27
CA GLN A 131 -10.15 -18.73 -25.38
C GLN A 131 -10.55 -19.86 -26.33
N VAL A 132 -9.85 -19.96 -27.46
CA VAL A 132 -10.05 -21.05 -28.42
C VAL A 132 -9.59 -22.37 -27.81
N ILE A 133 -10.43 -23.40 -27.94
CA ILE A 133 -10.14 -24.77 -27.52
C ILE A 133 -9.74 -25.60 -28.72
N CYS A 134 -10.57 -25.60 -29.77
CA CYS A 134 -10.32 -26.31 -31.02
C CYS A 134 -11.21 -25.79 -32.15
N THR A 135 -11.03 -26.34 -33.35
CA THR A 135 -11.74 -26.02 -34.57
C THR A 135 -12.36 -27.28 -35.16
N LEU A 136 -13.66 -27.25 -35.46
CA LEU A 136 -14.39 -28.35 -36.09
C LEU A 136 -14.47 -28.11 -37.60
N ASP A 137 -13.87 -29.02 -38.39
CA ASP A 137 -13.77 -28.92 -39.87
C ASP A 137 -15.10 -29.27 -40.59
N ARG A 138 -15.94 -30.10 -39.96
CA ARG A 138 -17.25 -30.50 -40.48
C ARG A 138 -18.30 -30.32 -39.39
N LYS A 139 -19.58 -30.55 -39.70
CA LYS A 139 -20.63 -30.75 -38.67
C LYS A 139 -20.31 -32.01 -37.84
N GLY A 140 -19.42 -31.85 -36.88
CA GLY A 140 -18.97 -32.84 -35.93
C GLY A 140 -19.47 -32.49 -34.54
N LYS A 141 -19.75 -33.53 -33.75
CA LYS A 141 -20.16 -33.37 -32.36
C LYS A 141 -18.95 -33.56 -31.46
N LEU A 142 -18.63 -32.54 -30.67
CA LEU A 142 -17.60 -32.59 -29.65
C LEU A 142 -18.25 -32.57 -28.27
N GLU A 143 -17.97 -33.60 -27.47
CA GLU A 143 -18.42 -33.72 -26.08
C GLU A 143 -17.18 -33.88 -25.20
N ILE A 144 -16.96 -32.90 -24.31
CA ILE A 144 -15.86 -32.91 -23.33
C ILE A 144 -16.45 -32.73 -21.93
N GLU A 145 -16.10 -33.64 -21.03
CA GLU A 145 -16.33 -33.49 -19.60
C GLU A 145 -15.05 -32.95 -18.96
N ILE A 146 -15.17 -31.92 -18.14
CA ILE A 146 -14.07 -31.17 -17.57
C ILE A 146 -14.23 -31.15 -16.06
N GLU A 147 -13.29 -31.72 -15.31
CA GLU A 147 -13.28 -31.61 -13.86
C GLU A 147 -12.51 -30.36 -13.44
N VAL A 148 -13.17 -29.47 -12.70
CA VAL A 148 -12.60 -28.24 -12.15
C VAL A 148 -12.52 -28.36 -10.63
N LYS A 149 -11.36 -27.99 -10.09
CA LYS A 149 -11.08 -28.00 -8.65
C LYS A 149 -10.42 -26.70 -8.21
N VAL A 150 -10.66 -26.31 -6.96
CA VAL A 150 -9.90 -25.25 -6.28
C VAL A 150 -8.64 -25.83 -5.67
N GLY A 151 -7.50 -25.21 -5.97
CA GLY A 151 -6.19 -25.60 -5.44
C GLY A 151 -5.32 -24.38 -5.18
N ARG A 152 -4.03 -24.63 -4.90
CA ARG A 152 -3.01 -23.59 -4.69
C ARG A 152 -1.77 -23.94 -5.49
N GLY A 153 -1.06 -22.92 -5.98
CA GLY A 153 0.18 -23.09 -6.72
C GLY A 153 -0.03 -23.91 -8.00
N PHE A 154 0.68 -25.03 -8.10
CA PHE A 154 0.74 -25.90 -9.26
C PHE A 154 0.59 -27.37 -8.84
N ALA A 155 -0.17 -28.14 -9.60
CA ALA A 155 -0.27 -29.59 -9.45
C ALA A 155 0.02 -30.27 -10.78
N THR A 156 0.81 -31.34 -10.75
CA THR A 156 1.12 -32.15 -11.93
C THR A 156 -0.06 -33.05 -12.30
N ASN A 157 -0.03 -33.59 -13.52
CA ASN A 157 -0.95 -34.65 -13.93
C ASN A 157 -0.89 -35.88 -13.01
N GLU A 158 0.27 -36.20 -12.42
CA GLU A 158 0.43 -37.28 -11.45
C GLU A 158 -0.28 -36.96 -10.13
N ASP A 159 -0.16 -35.73 -9.61
CA ASP A 159 -0.85 -35.29 -8.39
C ASP A 159 -2.37 -35.31 -8.54
N ASN A 160 -2.86 -35.03 -9.76
CA ASN A 160 -4.27 -35.02 -10.09
C ASN A 160 -4.84 -36.43 -10.33
N LYS A 161 -3.99 -37.45 -10.50
CA LYS A 161 -4.43 -38.81 -10.77
C LYS A 161 -5.03 -39.45 -9.52
N ARG A 162 -6.26 -39.94 -9.61
CA ARG A 162 -6.90 -40.72 -8.54
C ARG A 162 -6.94 -42.21 -8.89
N PRO A 163 -6.83 -43.12 -7.91
CA PRO A 163 -6.85 -44.56 -8.15
C PRO A 163 -8.19 -45.09 -8.69
N ASP A 164 -9.27 -44.35 -8.51
CA ASP A 164 -10.64 -44.65 -8.95
C ASP A 164 -11.03 -44.02 -10.30
N MET A 165 -10.08 -43.38 -11.00
CA MET A 165 -10.37 -42.78 -12.30
C MET A 165 -10.75 -43.83 -13.34
N SER A 166 -11.88 -43.61 -14.03
CA SER A 166 -12.29 -44.48 -15.12
C SER A 166 -11.34 -44.34 -16.31
N ILE A 167 -11.27 -45.41 -17.12
CA ILE A 167 -10.57 -45.41 -18.40
C ILE A 167 -11.13 -44.28 -19.29
N GLY A 168 -10.23 -43.56 -19.97
CA GLY A 168 -10.57 -42.40 -20.83
C GLY A 168 -10.58 -41.05 -20.10
N VAL A 169 -10.31 -41.00 -18.79
CA VAL A 169 -10.02 -39.74 -18.08
C VAL A 169 -8.54 -39.42 -18.21
N ILE A 170 -8.26 -38.25 -18.77
CA ILE A 170 -6.91 -37.72 -18.98
C ILE A 170 -6.65 -36.68 -17.87
N PRO A 171 -5.80 -36.99 -16.87
CA PRO A 171 -5.38 -35.98 -15.90
C PRO A 171 -4.43 -34.99 -16.56
N ILE A 172 -4.54 -33.71 -16.21
CA ILE A 172 -3.73 -32.64 -16.80
C ILE A 172 -3.10 -31.82 -15.70
N ASP A 173 -1.97 -31.17 -15.99
CA ASP A 173 -1.37 -30.23 -15.04
C ASP A 173 -2.27 -29.02 -14.81
N SER A 174 -2.38 -28.60 -13.56
CA SER A 174 -3.26 -27.51 -13.13
C SER A 174 -2.48 -26.33 -12.58
N ILE A 175 -2.77 -25.14 -13.11
CA ILE A 175 -2.21 -23.87 -12.62
C ILE A 175 -3.29 -23.14 -11.83
N PHE A 176 -3.25 -23.32 -10.50
CA PHE A 176 -4.23 -22.70 -9.61
C PHE A 176 -3.89 -21.24 -9.30
N SER A 177 -2.62 -20.86 -9.36
CA SER A 177 -2.19 -19.50 -8.99
C SER A 177 -2.82 -18.42 -9.90
N PRO A 178 -3.62 -17.49 -9.37
CA PRO A 178 -4.26 -16.42 -10.14
C PRO A 178 -3.32 -15.23 -10.41
N VAL A 179 -2.13 -15.23 -9.81
CA VAL A 179 -1.09 -14.21 -10.00
C VAL A 179 -0.06 -14.71 -11.00
N THR A 180 0.11 -13.99 -12.10
CA THR A 180 1.02 -14.39 -13.18
C THR A 180 2.43 -13.86 -12.97
N ARG A 181 2.54 -12.66 -12.41
CA ARG A 181 3.83 -12.00 -12.21
C ARG A 181 3.76 -11.07 -10.99
N VAL A 182 4.87 -11.02 -10.27
CA VAL A 182 5.11 -10.04 -9.21
C VAL A 182 6.53 -9.52 -9.34
N LYS A 183 6.67 -8.20 -9.35
CA LYS A 183 7.95 -7.50 -9.29
C LYS A 183 7.93 -6.61 -8.06
N TYR A 184 9.03 -6.54 -7.35
CA TYR A 184 9.21 -5.55 -6.30
C TYR A 184 10.52 -4.79 -6.50
N ALA A 185 10.54 -3.55 -6.06
CA ALA A 185 11.72 -2.72 -6.00
C ALA A 185 11.77 -2.03 -4.64
N VAL A 186 12.97 -1.76 -4.15
CA VAL A 186 13.20 -1.02 -2.91
C VAL A 186 13.99 0.23 -3.28
N GLU A 187 13.48 1.39 -2.90
CA GLU A 187 14.09 2.70 -3.09
C GLU A 187 14.40 3.33 -1.73
N ALA A 188 15.36 4.24 -1.67
CA ALA A 188 15.59 5.02 -0.45
C ALA A 188 14.52 6.12 -0.31
N THR A 189 14.01 6.33 0.90
CA THR A 189 13.06 7.39 1.22
C THR A 189 13.52 8.16 2.46
N ARG A 190 13.17 9.46 2.49
CA ARG A 190 13.57 10.37 3.57
C ARG A 190 12.39 10.63 4.48
N VAL A 191 12.59 10.43 5.78
CA VAL A 191 11.62 10.78 6.82
C VAL A 191 12.27 11.80 7.76
N GLY A 192 11.75 13.03 7.73
CA GLY A 192 12.32 14.15 8.48
C GLY A 192 13.76 14.45 8.07
N GLN A 193 14.70 14.24 9.00
CA GLN A 193 16.14 14.47 8.74
C GLN A 193 16.90 13.20 8.32
N ASN A 194 16.29 12.01 8.43
CA ASN A 194 16.96 10.74 8.16
C ASN A 194 16.59 10.22 6.76
N THR A 195 17.60 9.84 5.98
CA THR A 195 17.48 9.44 4.55
C THR A 195 17.57 7.94 4.31
N ASP A 196 17.77 7.16 5.36
CA ASP A 196 18.17 5.75 5.26
C ASP A 196 16.99 4.76 5.35
N TYR A 197 15.77 5.23 5.15
CA TYR A 197 14.57 4.38 5.16
C TYR A 197 14.32 3.76 3.78
N ASP A 198 13.66 2.61 3.79
CA ASP A 198 13.25 1.89 2.60
C ASP A 198 11.81 2.26 2.20
N LYS A 199 11.60 2.42 0.90
CA LYS A 199 10.29 2.49 0.24
C LYS A 199 10.12 1.25 -0.61
N LEU A 200 9.08 0.48 -0.35
CA LEU A 200 8.76 -0.73 -1.09
C LEU A 200 7.76 -0.41 -2.20
N ILE A 201 8.14 -0.69 -3.44
CA ILE A 201 7.26 -0.63 -4.61
C ILE A 201 6.96 -2.07 -5.04
N LEU A 202 5.68 -2.41 -5.14
CA LEU A 202 5.20 -3.74 -5.48
C LEU A 202 4.28 -3.66 -6.70
N ASP A 203 4.72 -4.26 -7.80
CA ASP A 203 3.97 -4.39 -9.03
C ASP A 203 3.36 -5.81 -9.10
N ILE A 204 2.03 -5.90 -9.19
CA ILE A 204 1.29 -7.18 -9.18
C ILE A 204 0.48 -7.31 -10.48
N TRP A 205 0.68 -8.43 -11.19
CA TRP A 205 -0.13 -8.82 -12.35
C TRP A 205 -0.95 -10.07 -12.04
N THR A 206 -2.27 -9.96 -12.17
CA THR A 206 -3.22 -11.06 -12.04
C THR A 206 -3.76 -11.46 -13.42
N ASP A 207 -4.47 -12.57 -13.48
CA ASP A 207 -5.03 -13.10 -14.72
C ASP A 207 -6.52 -12.80 -14.92
N GLY A 208 -7.11 -11.99 -14.02
CA GLY A 208 -8.53 -11.61 -14.00
C GLY A 208 -9.39 -12.43 -13.03
N ARG A 209 -8.90 -13.56 -12.47
CA ARG A 209 -9.65 -14.34 -11.47
C ARG A 209 -9.76 -13.62 -10.12
N ILE A 210 -8.81 -12.76 -9.81
CA ILE A 210 -8.73 -11.94 -8.60
C ILE A 210 -8.20 -10.55 -8.95
N ALA A 211 -8.71 -9.51 -8.27
CA ALA A 211 -8.15 -8.18 -8.40
C ALA A 211 -6.79 -8.09 -7.69
N PRO A 212 -5.82 -7.29 -8.19
CA PRO A 212 -4.50 -7.15 -7.58
C PRO A 212 -4.53 -6.72 -6.09
N GLN A 213 -5.48 -5.86 -5.71
CA GLN A 213 -5.67 -5.42 -4.33
C GLN A 213 -6.11 -6.54 -3.39
N ASP A 214 -7.01 -7.41 -3.85
CA ASP A 214 -7.52 -8.52 -3.07
C ASP A 214 -6.46 -9.62 -2.95
N ALA A 215 -5.67 -9.83 -4.01
CA ALA A 215 -4.51 -10.71 -3.98
C ALA A 215 -3.49 -10.28 -2.92
N LEU A 216 -3.17 -8.98 -2.87
CA LEU A 216 -2.26 -8.42 -1.85
C LEU A 216 -2.82 -8.57 -0.43
N LEU A 217 -4.10 -8.31 -0.23
CA LEU A 217 -4.77 -8.48 1.06
C LEU A 217 -4.72 -9.93 1.54
N GLN A 218 -5.10 -10.88 0.67
CA GLN A 218 -5.07 -12.30 0.99
C GLN A 218 -3.66 -12.80 1.28
N ALA A 219 -2.67 -12.39 0.46
CA ALA A 219 -1.27 -12.76 0.68
C ALA A 219 -0.72 -12.21 2.01
N SER A 220 -1.06 -10.96 2.35
CA SER A 220 -0.66 -10.35 3.62
C SER A 220 -1.27 -11.06 4.82
N ALA A 221 -2.56 -11.43 4.72
CA ALA A 221 -3.26 -12.20 5.76
C ALA A 221 -2.65 -13.59 5.96
N ILE A 222 -2.32 -14.29 4.87
CA ILE A 222 -1.64 -15.60 4.92
C ILE A 222 -0.27 -15.46 5.59
N LEU A 223 0.53 -14.46 5.20
CA LEU A 223 1.85 -14.24 5.77
C LEU A 223 1.79 -13.95 7.26
N ARG A 224 0.87 -13.08 7.70
CA ARG A 224 0.64 -12.79 9.12
C ARG A 224 0.29 -14.06 9.90
N ARG A 225 -0.64 -14.87 9.39
CA ARG A 225 -1.07 -16.13 10.02
C ARG A 225 0.09 -17.10 10.23
N HIS A 226 1.07 -17.13 9.32
CA HIS A 226 2.27 -17.94 9.48
C HIS A 226 3.23 -17.39 10.54
N LEU A 227 3.22 -16.07 10.80
CA LEU A 227 4.02 -15.44 11.83
C LEU A 227 3.41 -15.61 13.23
N ASP A 228 2.07 -15.72 13.35
CA ASP A 228 1.37 -15.87 14.64
C ASP A 228 1.93 -17.01 15.52
N VAL A 229 2.38 -18.12 14.91
CA VAL A 229 2.95 -19.28 15.65
C VAL A 229 4.25 -18.91 16.39
N PHE A 230 5.02 -17.97 15.86
CA PHE A 230 6.27 -17.51 16.46
C PHE A 230 6.04 -16.44 17.53
N VAL A 231 4.96 -15.67 17.42
CA VAL A 231 4.58 -14.62 18.37
C VAL A 231 4.01 -15.26 19.65
N ASN A 232 3.06 -16.19 19.48
CA ASN A 232 2.36 -16.86 20.59
C ASN A 232 3.26 -17.81 21.42
N TYR A 233 4.53 -17.97 21.06
CA TYR A 233 5.48 -18.74 21.86
C TYR A 233 5.78 -18.05 23.20
N ASP A 234 5.73 -16.71 23.25
CA ASP A 234 5.87 -15.94 24.49
C ASP A 234 5.34 -14.49 24.33
N ASP A 235 4.01 -14.33 24.26
CA ASP A 235 3.31 -13.03 24.13
C ASP A 235 3.67 -12.03 25.24
N SER A 236 4.30 -12.49 26.32
CA SER A 236 4.56 -11.71 27.54
C SER A 236 5.93 -11.02 27.59
N GLN A 237 6.80 -11.22 26.59
CA GLN A 237 8.21 -10.80 26.70
C GLN A 237 8.66 -9.68 25.76
N VAL A 238 7.87 -9.25 24.76
CA VAL A 238 8.31 -8.21 23.81
C VAL A 238 7.36 -7.04 23.81
N GLU A 239 7.79 -5.93 24.44
CA GLU A 239 7.12 -4.64 24.36
C GLU A 239 7.91 -3.75 23.39
N PHE A 240 7.23 -3.16 22.42
CA PHE A 240 7.80 -2.12 21.57
C PHE A 240 7.67 -0.78 22.29
N ASP A 241 8.75 0.02 22.32
CA ASP A 241 8.66 1.38 22.80
C ASP A 241 7.69 2.18 21.90
N ALA A 242 6.55 2.61 22.47
CA ALA A 242 5.61 3.48 21.79
C ALA A 242 6.30 4.80 21.42
N ALA A 243 5.98 5.36 20.25
CA ALA A 243 6.51 6.65 19.83
C ALA A 243 6.30 7.70 20.94
N PRO A 244 7.28 8.58 21.23
CA PRO A 244 6.97 9.78 22.00
C PRO A 244 5.84 10.51 21.26
N GLU A 245 4.75 10.79 21.97
CA GLU A 245 3.50 11.35 21.45
C GLU A 245 3.72 12.59 20.57
N ALA A 246 4.87 13.27 20.71
CA ALA A 246 5.32 14.46 20.02
C ALA A 246 5.25 14.47 18.46
N GLN A 247 4.99 13.35 17.77
CA GLN A 247 4.98 13.26 16.29
C GLN A 247 3.69 12.71 15.67
N SER A 248 2.58 12.58 16.40
CA SER A 248 1.29 12.29 15.75
C SER A 248 0.80 13.50 14.92
N GLU A 249 0.06 13.27 13.83
CA GLU A 249 -0.59 14.33 13.05
C GLU A 249 -1.49 15.21 13.94
N GLU A 250 -2.14 14.59 14.93
CA GLU A 250 -2.94 15.26 15.97
C GLU A 250 -2.09 16.21 16.83
N ASN A 251 -0.86 15.84 17.18
CA ASN A 251 0.06 16.72 17.90
C ASN A 251 0.65 17.83 17.01
N LEU A 252 0.74 17.64 15.70
CA LEU A 252 1.11 18.71 14.76
C LEU A 252 0.00 19.76 14.63
N GLU A 253 -1.25 19.33 14.56
CA GLU A 253 -2.41 20.23 14.59
C GLU A 253 -2.52 20.98 15.92
N LEU A 254 -2.36 20.25 17.04
CA LEU A 254 -2.34 20.85 18.37
C LEU A 254 -1.19 21.86 18.52
N ARG A 255 0.02 21.55 18.03
CA ARG A 255 1.15 22.49 18.00
C ARG A 255 0.86 23.75 17.18
N LYS A 256 0.18 23.62 16.03
CA LYS A 256 -0.22 24.78 15.21
C LYS A 256 -1.22 25.66 15.97
N LEU A 257 -2.22 25.05 16.61
CA LEU A 257 -3.22 25.76 17.41
C LEU A 257 -2.60 26.46 18.62
N LEU A 258 -1.67 25.81 19.33
CA LEU A 258 -1.01 26.38 20.52
C LEU A 258 -0.05 27.53 20.17
N ASN A 259 0.56 27.50 18.98
CA ASN A 259 1.45 28.57 18.50
C ASN A 259 0.73 29.72 17.78
N MET A 260 -0.58 29.61 17.57
CA MET A 260 -1.40 30.69 17.01
C MET A 260 -1.34 31.94 17.90
N SER A 261 -1.40 33.13 17.28
CA SER A 261 -1.41 34.38 18.04
C SER A 261 -2.78 34.63 18.66
N VAL A 262 -2.81 35.18 19.87
CA VAL A 262 -4.06 35.59 20.55
C VAL A 262 -4.83 36.64 19.74
N ASN A 263 -4.14 37.43 18.90
CA ASN A 263 -4.78 38.45 18.05
C ASN A 263 -5.54 37.85 16.85
N GLU A 264 -5.27 36.59 16.49
CA GLU A 264 -5.96 35.88 15.41
C GLU A 264 -7.27 35.24 15.89
N ILE A 265 -7.46 35.11 17.22
CA ILE A 265 -8.73 34.74 17.80
C ILE A 265 -9.63 35.99 17.80
N GLU A 266 -10.85 35.85 17.28
CA GLU A 266 -11.89 36.90 17.25
C GLU A 266 -12.40 37.25 18.66
N LEU A 267 -11.54 37.85 19.47
CA LEU A 267 -11.83 38.33 20.82
C LEU A 267 -12.28 39.80 20.79
N SER A 268 -13.08 40.20 21.77
CA SER A 268 -13.42 41.60 21.98
C SER A 268 -12.17 42.46 22.21
N VAL A 269 -12.24 43.71 21.77
CA VAL A 269 -11.18 44.72 21.94
C VAL A 269 -10.72 44.84 23.40
N ARG A 270 -11.63 44.58 24.37
CA ARG A 270 -11.30 44.57 25.79
C ARG A 270 -10.47 43.34 26.18
N ALA A 271 -10.86 42.14 25.75
CA ALA A 271 -10.15 40.91 26.06
C ALA A 271 -8.74 40.90 25.44
N ALA A 272 -8.61 41.27 24.16
CA ALA A 272 -7.31 41.36 23.47
C ALA A 272 -6.34 42.33 24.15
N ASN A 273 -6.81 43.53 24.52
CA ASN A 273 -5.98 44.50 25.23
C ASN A 273 -5.58 44.04 26.65
N CYS A 274 -6.43 43.28 27.34
CA CYS A 274 -6.07 42.72 28.65
C CYS A 274 -4.99 41.64 28.52
N LEU A 275 -5.07 40.79 27.49
CA LEU A 275 -4.10 39.72 27.24
C LEU A 275 -2.74 40.27 26.79
N ASN A 276 -2.73 41.29 25.92
CA ASN A 276 -1.51 42.00 25.52
C ASN A 276 -0.83 42.69 26.72
N ASN A 277 -1.60 43.30 27.62
CA ASN A 277 -1.07 43.89 28.86
C ASN A 277 -0.55 42.84 29.86
N ALA A 278 -1.04 41.60 29.77
CA ALA A 278 -0.59 40.47 30.58
C ALA A 278 0.63 39.74 29.98
N ASN A 279 1.17 40.23 28.86
CA ASN A 279 2.23 39.60 28.07
C ASN A 279 1.88 38.18 27.58
N ILE A 280 0.60 37.90 27.34
CA ILE A 280 0.13 36.62 26.80
C ILE A 280 -0.07 36.80 25.30
N THR A 281 0.81 36.21 24.50
CA THR A 281 0.87 36.46 23.05
C THR A 281 0.41 35.27 22.21
N THR A 282 0.50 34.05 22.75
CA THR A 282 0.09 32.81 22.08
C THR A 282 -1.04 32.09 22.80
N VAL A 283 -1.81 31.31 22.05
CA VAL A 283 -2.92 30.51 22.58
C VAL A 283 -2.44 29.47 23.59
N GLY A 284 -1.26 28.89 23.39
CA GLY A 284 -0.67 27.94 24.33
C GLY A 284 -0.30 28.55 25.68
N GLN A 285 0.13 29.82 25.70
CA GLN A 285 0.35 30.56 26.96
C GLN A 285 -0.98 30.86 27.66
N LEU A 286 -2.04 31.15 26.90
CA LEU A 286 -3.38 31.40 27.45
C LEU A 286 -3.97 30.13 28.08
N ALA A 287 -3.86 28.98 27.41
CA ALA A 287 -4.39 27.71 27.88
C ALA A 287 -3.73 27.20 29.19
N GLN A 288 -2.47 27.57 29.46
CA GLN A 288 -1.78 27.21 30.71
C GLN A 288 -2.28 28.00 31.93
N LYS A 289 -2.89 29.17 31.72
CA LYS A 289 -3.29 30.04 32.82
C LYS A 289 -4.62 29.60 33.39
N THR A 290 -4.71 29.63 34.71
CA THR A 290 -5.94 29.27 35.42
C THR A 290 -6.93 30.43 35.43
N GLU A 291 -8.22 30.12 35.54
CA GLU A 291 -9.28 31.15 35.65
C GLU A 291 -9.05 32.11 36.83
N ALA A 292 -8.49 31.60 37.92
CA ALA A 292 -8.17 32.37 39.11
C ALA A 292 -7.02 33.36 38.88
N GLU A 293 -6.05 33.03 38.03
CA GLU A 293 -4.96 33.93 37.63
C GLU A 293 -5.46 35.00 36.66
N MET A 294 -6.35 34.62 35.74
CA MET A 294 -6.96 35.54 34.77
C MET A 294 -7.72 36.69 35.46
N LEU A 295 -8.44 36.41 36.55
CA LEU A 295 -9.17 37.42 37.32
C LEU A 295 -8.28 38.41 38.10
N ARG A 296 -6.97 38.16 38.21
CA ARG A 296 -6.03 39.06 38.88
C ARG A 296 -5.53 40.18 37.98
N TYR A 297 -5.68 40.04 36.66
CA TYR A 297 -5.22 41.06 35.73
C TYR A 297 -6.07 42.32 35.78
N ARG A 298 -5.39 43.47 35.70
CA ARG A 298 -6.03 44.78 35.77
C ARG A 298 -7.03 44.94 34.62
N ASN A 299 -8.26 45.35 34.94
CA ASN A 299 -9.38 45.51 33.99
C ASN A 299 -9.92 44.22 33.36
N PHE A 300 -9.56 43.05 33.90
CA PHE A 300 -10.13 41.76 33.49
C PHE A 300 -11.46 41.50 34.21
N GLY A 301 -12.53 41.28 33.45
CA GLY A 301 -13.89 41.15 33.98
C GLY A 301 -14.52 39.78 33.71
N LYS A 302 -15.61 39.48 34.44
CA LYS A 302 -16.38 38.22 34.28
C LYS A 302 -16.86 37.97 32.83
N LYS A 303 -17.20 39.03 32.10
CA LYS A 303 -17.63 38.94 30.69
C LYS A 303 -16.50 38.49 29.75
N SER A 304 -15.29 39.02 29.93
CA SER A 304 -14.12 38.61 29.14
C SER A 304 -13.65 37.19 29.46
N LEU A 305 -13.86 36.72 30.70
CA LEU A 305 -13.58 35.35 31.09
C LEU A 305 -14.51 34.36 30.39
N THR A 306 -15.81 34.66 30.34
CA THR A 306 -16.78 33.82 29.63
C THR A 306 -16.48 33.75 28.13
N GLU A 307 -16.13 34.89 27.53
CA GLU A 307 -15.76 34.99 26.11
C GLU A 307 -14.52 34.15 25.77
N ILE A 308 -13.47 34.22 26.59
CA ILE A 308 -12.27 33.39 26.41
C ILE A 308 -12.57 31.90 26.57
N ARG A 309 -13.43 31.52 27.51
CA ARG A 309 -13.82 30.12 27.72
C ARG A 309 -14.58 29.56 26.50
N GLU A 310 -15.48 30.34 25.95
CA GLU A 310 -16.26 29.96 24.76
C GLU A 310 -15.35 29.79 23.54
N LYS A 311 -14.45 30.75 23.30
CA LYS A 311 -13.50 30.69 22.18
C LYS A 311 -12.43 29.62 22.30
N LEU A 312 -11.93 29.34 23.50
CA LEU A 312 -11.06 28.19 23.73
C LEU A 312 -11.82 26.87 23.55
N GLY A 313 -13.10 26.82 23.95
CA GLY A 313 -13.97 25.67 23.74
C GLY A 313 -14.24 25.37 22.27
N GLU A 314 -14.43 26.41 21.43
CA GLU A 314 -14.53 26.27 19.96
C GLU A 314 -13.25 25.63 19.35
N LEU A 315 -12.09 25.90 19.95
CA LEU A 315 -10.79 25.35 19.55
C LEU A 315 -10.46 24.01 20.24
N GLY A 316 -11.36 23.46 21.05
CA GLY A 316 -11.16 22.21 21.78
C GLY A 316 -10.17 22.31 22.96
N LEU A 317 -9.86 23.52 23.43
CA LEU A 317 -8.92 23.80 24.52
C LEU A 317 -9.65 24.25 25.80
N THR A 318 -9.01 24.07 26.95
CA THR A 318 -9.52 24.51 28.26
C THR A 318 -8.49 25.32 29.04
N LEU A 319 -8.95 26.17 29.97
CA LEU A 319 -8.08 26.97 30.84
C LEU A 319 -7.49 26.11 31.95
N GLY A 320 -6.18 26.22 32.17
CA GLY A 320 -5.44 25.45 33.18
C GLY A 320 -4.96 24.08 32.70
N MET A 321 -4.86 23.86 31.39
CA MET A 321 -4.27 22.65 30.83
C MET A 321 -2.78 22.58 31.15
N LYS A 322 -2.33 21.43 31.66
CA LYS A 322 -0.90 21.13 31.79
C LYS A 322 -0.39 20.68 30.43
N LEU A 323 0.24 21.59 29.70
CA LEU A 323 0.84 21.32 28.39
C LEU A 323 2.32 20.96 28.57
N ASP A 324 2.79 19.97 27.81
CA ASP A 324 4.20 19.61 27.80
C ASP A 324 5.06 20.71 27.16
N PRO A 325 6.24 21.04 27.72
CA PRO A 325 7.13 22.09 27.22
C PRO A 325 7.49 21.94 25.74
N SER A 326 7.58 20.70 25.25
CA SER A 326 7.96 20.37 23.88
C SER A 326 6.91 20.72 22.82
N LEU A 327 5.65 20.96 23.21
CA LEU A 327 4.55 21.34 22.33
C LEU A 327 4.44 22.87 22.12
N LEU A 328 5.19 23.65 22.90
CA LEU A 328 5.13 25.12 22.95
C LEU A 328 6.33 25.79 22.25
N GLU A 329 7.31 25.00 21.80
CA GLU A 329 8.45 25.50 21.05
C GLU A 329 8.02 25.84 19.61
N PRO A 330 8.39 27.03 19.09
CA PRO A 330 8.11 27.40 17.71
C PRO A 330 8.90 26.49 16.76
N LEU A 331 8.26 26.09 15.65
CA LEU A 331 8.95 25.36 14.59
C LEU A 331 10.20 26.14 14.12
N PRO A 332 11.37 25.49 13.97
CA PRO A 332 12.53 26.15 13.40
C PRO A 332 12.22 26.50 11.94
N GLY A 333 12.00 27.78 11.66
CA GLY A 333 11.67 28.30 10.32
C GLY A 333 10.63 29.42 10.27
N GLY A 334 9.92 29.72 11.36
CA GLY A 334 9.02 30.87 11.44
C GLY A 334 9.77 32.13 11.92
N ILE A 335 9.86 33.17 11.08
CA ILE A 335 10.50 34.44 11.44
C ILE A 335 9.74 35.07 12.61
N SER A 336 10.36 35.09 13.80
CA SER A 336 9.90 35.88 14.93
C SER A 336 10.45 37.31 14.81
N MET A 337 9.56 38.26 14.48
CA MET A 337 9.84 39.69 14.64
C MET A 337 9.79 40.07 16.12
N ILE A 338 10.82 39.71 16.88
CA ILE A 338 11.12 40.33 18.17
C ILE A 338 12.59 40.77 18.13
N ARG A 339 12.84 41.92 17.49
CA ARG A 339 14.08 42.68 17.72
C ARG A 339 13.86 43.57 18.93
N GLN A 340 14.57 43.26 20.01
CA GLN A 340 14.80 44.16 21.14
C GLN A 340 15.29 45.51 20.65
N GLY A 341 14.64 46.58 21.12
CA GLY A 341 15.15 47.94 20.99
C GLY A 341 16.39 48.14 21.86
N GLY A 342 17.43 48.71 21.26
CA GLY A 342 18.65 49.12 21.94
C GLY A 342 19.56 49.90 21.00
N PHE A 343 19.52 51.23 21.12
CA PHE A 343 20.50 52.22 20.66
C PHE A 343 21.02 52.16 19.21
N ARG A 344 20.47 53.07 18.39
CA ARG A 344 21.17 53.65 17.24
C ARG A 344 22.46 54.34 17.71
N ARG A 345 23.60 53.90 17.20
CA ARG A 345 24.72 54.78 16.84
C ARG A 345 24.99 54.54 15.36
N GLU A 346 25.00 55.65 14.64
CA GLU A 346 25.50 55.78 13.27
C GLU A 346 26.94 55.27 13.21
N ASP A 347 27.23 54.48 12.17
CA ASP A 347 28.44 54.55 11.34
C ASP A 347 28.28 53.46 10.26
N ASP A 348 27.81 53.88 9.08
CA ASP A 348 27.94 53.15 7.82
C ASP A 348 29.38 53.36 7.32
N GLU A 349 30.10 52.30 6.97
CA GLU A 349 31.02 52.27 5.81
C GLU A 349 31.48 50.83 5.51
N ASP A 350 31.11 50.40 4.30
CA ASP A 350 31.77 49.46 3.38
C ASP A 350 31.79 47.95 3.63
N ALA A 351 30.94 47.24 2.85
CA ALA A 351 31.06 45.81 2.54
C ALA A 351 31.29 45.63 1.03
N ASP A 352 32.49 45.17 0.68
CA ASP A 352 33.01 45.00 -0.67
C ASP A 352 32.20 44.04 -1.57
N ALA A 353 31.83 44.53 -2.75
CA ALA A 353 31.22 43.78 -3.85
C ALA A 353 32.21 42.90 -4.64
N ASP A 354 33.46 42.78 -4.18
CA ASP A 354 34.57 42.21 -4.97
C ASP A 354 34.82 40.71 -4.72
N SER A 355 34.08 40.09 -3.79
CA SER A 355 34.20 38.66 -3.46
C SER A 355 33.46 37.73 -4.44
N PHE A 356 32.42 38.22 -5.13
CA PHE A 356 31.54 37.35 -5.93
C PHE A 356 32.02 37.23 -7.38
N SER A 357 32.65 38.27 -7.90
CA SER A 357 33.22 38.34 -9.25
C SER A 357 34.42 37.41 -9.45
N ARG A 358 35.23 37.20 -8.40
CA ARG A 358 36.44 36.36 -8.45
C ARG A 358 36.17 34.85 -8.44
N LEU A 359 35.00 34.42 -7.97
CA LEU A 359 34.61 33.00 -7.93
C LEU A 359 34.11 32.48 -9.28
N ILE A 360 33.63 33.37 -10.16
CA ILE A 360 33.09 32.99 -11.47
C ILE A 360 34.20 32.88 -12.54
N SER A 361 35.28 33.64 -12.42
CA SER A 361 36.42 33.62 -13.34
C SER A 361 37.44 32.47 -13.11
N ALA A 362 37.28 31.67 -12.04
CA ALA A 362 38.23 30.60 -11.70
C ALA A 362 37.89 29.22 -12.29
N ASN A 363 36.71 29.04 -12.91
CA ASN A 363 36.23 27.72 -13.36
C ASN A 363 35.97 27.59 -14.87
N LEU A 364 36.33 28.59 -15.68
CA LEU A 364 36.17 28.55 -17.14
C LEU A 364 37.40 29.17 -17.82
N GLY A 365 38.39 28.35 -18.18
CA GLY A 365 39.37 28.69 -19.20
C GLY A 365 40.78 28.12 -19.00
N GLY A 366 41.13 27.12 -19.84
CA GLY A 366 42.51 26.92 -20.31
C GLY A 366 43.18 25.60 -19.92
N ASP A 367 43.03 24.58 -20.77
CA ASP A 367 44.10 23.64 -21.12
C ASP A 367 44.03 23.52 -22.65
N ASP A 368 44.70 24.45 -23.34
CA ASP A 368 45.25 24.23 -24.68
C ASP A 368 46.74 23.98 -24.44
N ASP A 369 47.29 22.88 -24.95
CA ASP A 369 48.68 22.85 -25.38
C ASP A 369 48.78 22.04 -26.68
N GLU A 370 49.44 22.70 -27.61
CA GLU A 370 49.71 22.38 -29.00
C GLU A 370 50.66 21.18 -29.14
N ASP A 371 50.67 20.57 -30.33
CA ASP A 371 51.92 20.34 -31.06
C ASP A 371 51.59 20.14 -32.56
N GLU A 372 52.11 21.05 -33.39
CA GLU A 372 52.14 21.01 -34.86
C GLU A 372 53.36 20.23 -35.40
N GLU A 373 53.25 19.85 -36.67
CA GLU A 373 54.22 19.26 -37.63
C GLU A 373 54.37 17.73 -37.74
#